data_AF-A7ZFC8-F1
#
_entry.id   AF-A7ZFC8-F1
#
_cell.length_a   1.000
_cell.length_b   1.000
_cell.length_c   1.000
_cell.angle_alpha   90.00
_cell.angle_beta   90.00
_cell.angle_gamma   90.00
#
_symmetry.space_group_name_H-M   'P 1'
#
loop_
_entity.id
_entity.type
_entity.pdbx_description
1 polymer ?
#
loop_
_entity_poly.entity_id
_entity_poly.type
_entity_poly.pdbx_seq_one_letter_code
_entity_poly.pdbx_strand_id
1 'polypeptide(L)'
;MKKLNAYGSLISDLLRGGDEIYCIDIKSPFIKRLYAEKLGFVWADIVVGSRRSLYSAFDELNELFKQTNLKKLLEDHGYSLRNGRKYIFAIKQFKLDLF
;
A
#
# COMPACT_ATOMS: atom_id res chain seq x y z
N MET A 1 -18.49 -8.49 -3.29
CA MET A 1 -17.39 -7.52 -3.06
C MET A 1 -16.63 -7.31 -4.36
N LYS A 2 -16.32 -6.07 -4.77
CA LYS A 2 -15.41 -5.84 -5.90
C LYS A 2 -14.03 -6.42 -5.53
N LYS A 3 -13.44 -7.23 -6.40
CA LYS A 3 -12.11 -7.81 -6.20
C LYS A 3 -11.08 -6.67 -6.16
N LEU A 4 -10.24 -6.63 -5.14
CA LEU A 4 -9.14 -5.67 -5.04
C LEU A 4 -8.09 -5.99 -6.12
N ASN A 5 -7.50 -4.96 -6.72
CA ASN A 5 -6.30 -5.13 -7.55
C ASN A 5 -5.07 -5.42 -6.65
N ALA A 6 -3.92 -5.72 -7.25
CA ALA A 6 -2.75 -6.13 -6.48
C ALA A 6 -2.28 -5.05 -5.48
N TYR A 7 -2.37 -3.77 -5.85
CA TYR A 7 -2.06 -2.66 -4.95
C TYR A 7 -3.06 -2.56 -3.78
N GLY A 8 -4.36 -2.59 -4.06
CA GLY A 8 -5.39 -2.59 -3.03
C GLY A 8 -5.29 -3.79 -2.09
N SER A 9 -4.95 -4.98 -2.61
CA SER A 9 -4.67 -6.16 -1.80
C SER A 9 -3.45 -5.95 -0.92
N LEU A 10 -2.36 -5.38 -1.44
CA LEU A 10 -1.16 -5.07 -0.65
C LEU A 10 -1.47 -4.12 0.52
N ILE A 11 -2.22 -3.05 0.26
CA ILE A 11 -2.61 -2.11 1.32
C ILE A 11 -3.55 -2.78 2.33
N SER A 12 -4.51 -3.60 1.88
CA SER A 12 -5.38 -4.36 2.79
C SER A 12 -4.58 -5.30 3.69
N ASP A 13 -3.57 -6.00 3.15
CA ASP A 13 -2.69 -6.87 3.93
C ASP A 13 -1.90 -6.07 4.97
N LEU A 14 -1.37 -4.89 4.61
CA LEU A 14 -0.66 -3.99 5.51
C LEU A 14 -1.53 -3.53 6.68
N LEU A 15 -2.76 -3.09 6.40
CA LEU A 15 -3.68 -2.55 7.41
C LEU A 15 -4.16 -3.59 8.44
N ARG A 16 -4.09 -4.88 8.10
CA ARG A 16 -4.38 -5.98 9.05
C ARG A 16 -3.38 -6.04 10.20
N GLY A 17 -2.19 -5.47 10.06
CA GLY A 17 -1.22 -5.33 11.14
C GLY A 17 -1.74 -4.47 12.31
N GLY A 18 -2.67 -3.56 12.02
CA GLY A 18 -3.41 -2.82 13.04
C GLY A 18 -2.70 -1.62 13.64
N ASP A 19 -1.52 -1.22 13.12
CA ASP A 19 -0.78 -0.05 13.59
C ASP A 19 -1.58 1.25 13.38
N GLU A 20 -1.24 2.28 14.14
CA GLU A 20 -1.97 3.54 14.11
C GLU A 20 -1.77 4.32 12.80
N ILE A 21 -0.60 4.22 12.18
CA ILE A 21 -0.23 5.01 10.99
C ILE A 21 0.60 4.16 10.02
N TYR A 22 0.22 4.21 8.73
CA TYR A 22 0.98 3.59 7.65
C TYR A 22 1.26 4.59 6.52
N CYS A 23 2.49 4.60 6.00
CA CYS A 23 2.81 5.28 4.75
C CYS A 23 2.37 4.40 3.58
N ILE A 24 1.45 4.89 2.75
CA ILE A 24 0.81 4.14 1.66
C ILE A 24 1.04 4.82 0.31
N ASP A 25 2.12 5.57 0.17
CA ASP A 25 2.44 6.29 -1.06
C ASP A 25 3.28 5.42 -1.98
N ILE A 26 2.96 5.36 -3.28
CA ILE A 26 3.79 4.65 -4.27
C ILE A 26 5.20 5.24 -4.42
N LYS A 27 5.41 6.51 -4.06
CA LYS A 27 6.74 7.14 -4.02
C LYS A 27 7.55 6.67 -2.82
N SER A 28 6.92 6.04 -1.83
CA SER A 28 7.59 5.49 -0.67
C SER A 28 8.42 4.26 -1.08
N PRO A 29 9.74 4.23 -0.79
CA PRO A 29 10.55 3.04 -1.01
C PRO A 29 10.00 1.81 -0.27
N PHE A 30 9.37 2.01 0.89
CA PHE A 30 8.73 0.95 1.67
C PHE A 30 7.63 0.24 0.87
N ILE A 31 6.71 1.00 0.25
CA ILE A 31 5.59 0.42 -0.51
C ILE A 31 6.09 -0.28 -1.77
N LYS A 32 7.07 0.30 -2.47
CA LYS A 32 7.71 -0.35 -3.62
C LYS A 32 8.38 -1.66 -3.22
N ARG A 33 9.08 -1.67 -2.08
CA ARG A 33 9.73 -2.86 -1.54
C ARG A 33 8.73 -3.95 -1.19
N LEU A 34 7.66 -3.62 -0.46
CA LEU A 34 6.60 -4.58 -0.12
C LEU A 34 5.95 -5.20 -1.37
N TYR A 35 5.72 -4.38 -2.41
CA TYR A 35 5.19 -4.87 -3.68
C TYR A 35 6.18 -5.82 -4.38
N ALA A 36 7.47 -5.46 -4.40
CA ALA A 36 8.52 -6.30 -4.99
C ALA A 36 8.70 -7.63 -4.24
N GLU A 37 8.65 -7.63 -2.90
CA GLU A 37 8.66 -8.84 -2.06
C GLU A 37 7.48 -9.75 -2.40
N LYS A 38 6.26 -9.18 -2.51
CA LYS A 38 5.04 -9.94 -2.85
C LYS A 38 5.10 -10.59 -4.24
N LEU A 39 5.84 -9.99 -5.18
CA LEU A 39 6.08 -10.54 -6.52
C LEU A 39 7.31 -11.47 -6.59
N GLY A 40 8.05 -11.65 -5.50
CA GLY A 40 9.24 -12.49 -5.46
C GLY A 40 10.50 -11.87 -6.07
N PHE A 41 10.54 -10.55 -6.26
CA PHE A 41 11.74 -9.84 -6.70
C PHE A 41 12.72 -9.51 -5.57
N VAL A 42 12.31 -9.70 -4.32
CA VAL A 42 13.16 -9.51 -3.14
C VAL A 42 13.11 -10.78 -2.29
N TRP A 43 14.29 -11.33 -1.98
CA TRP A 43 14.44 -12.48 -1.10
C TRP A 43 15.63 -12.25 -0.18
N ALA A 44 15.44 -12.39 1.13
CA ALA A 44 16.47 -12.14 2.14
C ALA A 44 17.23 -10.81 1.94
N ASP A 45 16.48 -9.72 1.74
CA ASP A 45 17.00 -8.36 1.47
C ASP A 45 17.78 -8.18 0.15
N ILE A 46 17.83 -9.21 -0.72
CA ILE A 46 18.52 -9.17 -2.00
C ILE A 46 17.50 -9.03 -3.13
N VAL A 47 17.75 -8.12 -4.07
CA VAL A 47 16.99 -8.04 -5.32
C VAL A 47 17.37 -9.23 -6.20
N VAL A 48 16.39 -10.08 -6.51
CA VAL A 48 16.55 -11.27 -7.33
C VAL A 48 15.86 -11.08 -8.69
N GLY A 49 16.45 -11.65 -9.74
CA GLY A 49 15.91 -11.58 -11.10
C GLY A 49 16.33 -10.35 -11.90
N SER A 50 15.58 -10.07 -12.97
CA SER A 50 15.92 -9.03 -13.94
C SER A 50 15.51 -7.64 -13.47
N ARG A 51 16.45 -6.69 -13.49
CA ARG A 51 16.17 -5.27 -13.25
C ARG A 51 15.08 -4.74 -14.17
N ARG A 52 15.07 -5.15 -15.45
CA ARG A 52 14.04 -4.73 -16.41
C ARG A 52 12.64 -5.16 -15.97
N SER A 53 12.50 -6.39 -15.51
CA SER A 53 11.22 -6.92 -15.01
C SER A 53 10.76 -6.19 -13.75
N LEU A 54 11.70 -5.89 -12.84
CA LEU A 54 11.40 -5.10 -11.63
C LEU A 54 10.88 -3.69 -11.97
N TYR A 55 11.53 -2.98 -12.89
CA TYR A 55 11.06 -1.66 -13.30
C TYR A 55 9.69 -1.72 -13.98
N SER A 56 9.45 -2.72 -14.83
CA SER A 56 8.12 -2.94 -15.44
C SER A 56 7.04 -3.17 -14.39
N ALA A 57 7.34 -3.91 -13.30
CA ALA A 57 6.40 -4.12 -12.21
C ALA A 57 6.13 -2.82 -11.43
N PHE A 58 7.10 -1.93 -11.29
CA PHE A 58 6.88 -0.61 -10.69
C PHE A 58 6.06 0.32 -11.57
N ASP A 59 6.16 0.21 -12.89
CA ASP A 59 5.28 0.94 -13.81
C ASP A 59 3.83 0.43 -13.68
N GLU A 60 3.63 -0.88 -13.60
CA GLU A 60 2.31 -1.47 -13.31
C GLU A 60 1.75 -1.01 -11.96
N LEU A 61 2.59 -1.00 -10.91
CA LEU A 61 2.21 -0.51 -9.58
C LEU A 61 1.65 0.91 -9.63
N ASN A 62 2.23 1.78 -10.44
CA ASN A 62 1.76 3.17 -10.61
C ASN A 62 0.37 3.21 -11.25
N GLU A 63 0.09 2.37 -12.24
CA GLU A 63 -1.23 2.28 -12.87
C GLU A 63 -2.28 1.71 -11.91
N LEU A 64 -1.93 0.66 -11.17
CA LEU A 64 -2.79 0.08 -10.15
C LEU A 64 -3.14 1.09 -9.05
N PHE A 65 -2.17 1.90 -8.62
CA PHE A 65 -2.40 2.98 -7.66
C PHE A 65 -3.44 3.98 -8.16
N LYS A 66 -3.32 4.47 -9.40
CA LYS A 66 -4.28 5.41 -10.00
C LYS A 66 -5.71 4.84 -10.07
N GLN A 67 -5.83 3.54 -10.31
CA GLN A 67 -7.12 2.83 -10.40
C GLN A 67 -7.73 2.49 -9.04
N THR A 68 -6.95 2.56 -7.96
CA THR A 68 -7.39 2.16 -6.62
C THR A 68 -8.17 3.29 -5.97
N ASN A 69 -9.42 3.01 -5.57
CA ASN A 69 -10.18 3.93 -4.71
C ASN A 69 -9.65 3.84 -3.27
N LEU A 70 -8.52 4.50 -3.03
CA LEU A 70 -7.78 4.42 -1.78
C LEU A 70 -8.61 4.91 -0.60
N LYS A 71 -9.36 6.01 -0.76
CA LYS A 71 -10.21 6.55 0.29
C LYS A 71 -11.21 5.51 0.80
N LYS A 72 -11.98 4.91 -0.10
CA LYS A 72 -12.96 3.89 0.26
C LYS A 72 -12.29 2.66 0.90
N LEU A 73 -11.18 2.20 0.34
CA LEU A 73 -10.43 1.07 0.89
C LEU A 73 -10.00 1.31 2.34
N LEU A 74 -9.50 2.52 2.65
CA LEU A 74 -9.09 2.87 4.01
C LEU A 74 -10.30 2.96 4.96
N GLU A 75 -11.38 3.58 4.53
CA GLU A 75 -12.62 3.70 5.31
C GLU A 75 -13.18 2.32 5.68
N ASP A 76 -13.18 1.36 4.74
CA ASP A 76 -13.59 -0.03 4.98
C ASP A 76 -12.72 -0.73 6.05
N HIS A 77 -11.50 -0.26 6.30
CA HIS A 77 -10.59 -0.78 7.33
C HIS A 77 -10.56 0.08 8.61
N GLY A 78 -11.36 1.15 8.70
CA GLY A 78 -11.35 2.07 9.84
C GLY A 78 -10.17 3.04 9.85
N TYR A 79 -9.61 3.36 8.68
CA TYR A 79 -8.54 4.34 8.50
C TYR A 79 -9.01 5.55 7.70
N SER A 80 -8.32 6.67 7.89
CA SER A 80 -8.52 7.90 7.12
C SER A 80 -7.30 8.21 6.25
N LEU A 81 -7.56 8.70 5.04
CA LEU A 81 -6.50 9.17 4.14
C LEU A 81 -6.01 10.56 4.57
N ARG A 82 -4.71 10.72 4.78
CA ARG A 82 -4.07 12.00 5.08
C ARG A 82 -2.93 12.29 4.12
N ASN A 83 -2.99 13.45 3.47
CA ASN A 83 -1.90 13.94 2.63
C ASN A 83 -0.89 14.66 3.52
N GLY A 84 0.29 14.07 3.68
CA GLY A 84 1.44 14.77 4.24
C GLY A 84 2.12 15.64 3.18
N ARG A 85 3.18 16.37 3.59
CA ARG A 85 3.94 17.23 2.67
C ARG A 85 4.66 16.45 1.56
N LYS A 86 5.13 15.23 1.87
CA LYS A 86 5.94 14.39 0.96
C LYS A 86 5.24 13.09 0.57
N TYR A 87 4.42 12.53 1.46
CA TYR A 87 3.81 11.23 1.32
C TYR A 87 2.36 11.23 1.77
N ILE A 88 1.63 10.22 1.31
CA ILE A 88 0.27 9.90 1.72
C ILE A 88 0.30 8.85 2.84
N PHE A 89 -0.56 9.05 3.85
CA PHE A 89 -0.67 8.18 5.02
C PHE A 89 -2.10 7.67 5.22
N ALA A 90 -2.21 6.43 5.69
CA ALA A 90 -3.40 5.92 6.36
C ALA A 90 -3.25 6.16 7.86
N ILE A 91 -4.26 6.76 8.50
CA ILE A 91 -4.28 6.98 9.95
C ILE A 91 -5.52 6.31 10.54
N LYS A 92 -5.32 5.42 11.50
CA LYS A 92 -6.37 4.68 12.19
C LYS A 92 -7.31 5.66 12.88
N GLN A 93 -8.60 5.49 12.64
CA GLN A 93 -9.60 6.31 13.30
C GLN A 93 -9.79 5.80 14.73
N PHE A 94 -9.42 6.62 15.70
CA PHE A 94 -9.84 6.40 17.07
C PHE A 94 -11.32 6.77 17.17
N LYS A 95 -12.18 5.75 17.21
CA LYS A 95 -13.55 5.97 17.65
C LYS A 95 -13.46 6.19 19.16
N LEU A 96 -13.56 7.44 19.58
CA LEU A 96 -13.98 7.74 20.94
C LEU A 96 -15.40 7.21 21.04
N ASP A 97 -15.55 6.07 21.70
CA ASP A 97 -16.85 5.56 22.12
C ASP A 97 -17.41 6.56 23.14
N LEU A 98 -18.15 7.56 22.65
CA LEU A 98 -19.04 8.37 23.47
C LEU A 98 -20.25 7.50 23.80
N PHE A 99 -20.12 6.65 24.82
CA PHE A 99 -21.23 6.05 25.54
C PHE A 99 -21.57 6.88 26.77
#